data_AF-A0A958G7B6-F1
#
_entry.id   AF-A0A958G7B6-F1
#
_cell.length_a   1.000
_cell.length_b   1.000
_cell.length_c   1.000
_cell.angle_alpha   90.00
_cell.angle_beta   90.00
_cell.angle_gamma   90.00
#
_symmetry.space_group_name_H-M   'P 1'
#
loop_
_entity.id
_entity.type
_entity.pdbx_description
1 polymer ?
#
loop_
_entity_poly.entity_id
_entity_poly.type
_entity_poly.pdbx_seq_one_letter_code
_entity_poly.pdbx_strand_id
1 'polypeptide(L)' 'FSREEVHSRIILLCRPCHTNLHDRFSEKDLERDLNTLEALQNHPEIKKFTAWIRSKPIDFKLKTRRRS' A
#
# COMPACT_ATOMS: atom_id res chain seq x y z
N PHE A 1 17.18 -6.24 9.08
CA PHE A 1 16.18 -6.29 10.16
C PHE A 1 16.18 -7.67 10.78
N SER A 2 16.09 -7.78 12.10
CA SER A 2 15.91 -9.09 12.77
C SER A 2 14.54 -9.68 12.41
N ARG A 3 14.38 -11.00 12.42
CA ARG A 3 13.10 -11.65 12.06
C ARG A 3 11.92 -11.16 12.91
N GLU A 4 12.16 -10.93 14.19
CA GLU A 4 11.19 -10.37 15.14
C GLU A 4 10.78 -8.94 14.78
N GLU A 5 11.75 -8.14 14.33
CA GLU A 5 11.53 -6.76 13.91
C GLU A 5 10.77 -6.66 12.57
N VAL A 6 10.99 -7.61 11.65
CA VAL A 6 10.20 -7.66 10.41
C VAL A 6 8.74 -7.97 10.71
N HIS A 7 8.47 -8.91 11.61
CA HIS A 7 7.10 -9.28 11.97
C HIS A 7 6.33 -8.16 12.68
N SER A 8 6.98 -7.35 13.51
CA SER A 8 6.31 -6.24 14.20
C SER A 8 5.98 -5.04 13.29
N ARG A 9 6.59 -4.97 12.10
CA ARG A 9 6.38 -3.91 11.12
C ARG A 9 5.36 -4.27 10.01
N ILE A 10 4.74 -5.45 10.11
CA ILE A 10 3.70 -5.87 9.16
C ILE A 10 2.45 -5.01 9.37
N ILE A 11 2.01 -4.34 8.31
CA ILE A 11 0.72 -3.66 8.27
C ILE A 11 -0.29 -4.47 7.46
N LEU A 12 -1.51 -4.58 7.96
CA LEU A 12 -2.60 -5.22 7.25
C LEU A 12 -3.34 -4.17 6.41
N LEU A 13 -3.23 -4.29 5.10
CA LEU A 13 -3.92 -3.41 4.15
C LEU A 13 -5.10 -4.14 3.53
N CYS A 14 -6.20 -3.40 3.30
CA CYS A 14 -7.29 -3.94 2.52
C CYS A 14 -6.82 -4.20 1.08
N ARG A 15 -7.49 -5.13 0.40
CA ARG A 15 -7.13 -5.58 -0.95
C ARG A 15 -6.84 -4.45 -1.95
N PRO A 16 -7.68 -3.41 -2.13
CA PRO A 16 -7.39 -2.35 -3.10
C PRO A 16 -6.16 -1.52 -2.75
N CYS A 17 -5.92 -1.24 -1.46
CA CYS A 17 -4.74 -0.50 -1.01
C CYS A 17 -3.46 -1.33 -1.21
N HIS A 18 -3.51 -2.62 -0.86
CA HIS A 18 -2.39 -3.52 -1.07
C HIS A 18 -2.04 -3.67 -2.55
N THR A 19 -3.04 -3.87 -3.41
CA THR A 19 -2.80 -3.98 -4.85
C THR A 19 -2.25 -2.69 -5.44
N ASN A 20 -2.73 -1.52 -5.01
CA ASN A 20 -2.18 -0.24 -5.48
C ASN A 20 -0.70 -0.07 -5.11
N LEU A 21 -0.25 -0.57 -3.96
CA LEU A 21 1.18 -0.52 -3.62
C LEU A 21 2.01 -1.33 -4.61
N HIS A 22 1.63 -2.58 -4.88
CA HIS A 22 2.34 -3.44 -5.84
C HIS A 22 2.22 -2.98 -7.30
N ASP A 23 1.16 -2.26 -7.65
CA ASP A 23 1.02 -1.66 -8.98
C ASP A 23 1.95 -0.45 -9.18
N ARG A 24 2.40 0.21 -8.09
CA ARG A 24 3.16 1.46 -8.13
C ARG A 24 4.61 1.35 -7.67
N PHE A 25 4.89 0.42 -6.76
CA PHE A 25 6.18 0.28 -6.10
C PHE A 25 6.65 -1.16 -6.20
N SER A 26 7.95 -1.35 -6.41
CA SER A 26 8.56 -2.67 -6.30
C SER A 26 8.72 -3.07 -4.84
N GLU A 27 8.94 -4.36 -4.59
CA GLU A 27 9.25 -4.85 -3.23
C GLU A 27 10.46 -4.13 -2.64
N LYS A 28 11.46 -3.78 -3.47
CA LYS A 28 12.64 -3.03 -3.02
C LYS A 28 12.31 -1.59 -2.61
N ASP A 29 11.43 -0.91 -3.33
CA ASP A 29 11.01 0.45 -2.96
C ASP A 29 10.22 0.42 -1.64
N LEU A 30 9.37 -0.60 -1.47
CA LEU A 30 8.62 -0.81 -0.23
C LEU A 30 9.53 -1.13 0.95
N GLU A 31 10.55 -1.98 0.75
CA GLU A 31 11.51 -2.34 1.80
C GLU A 31 12.40 -1.16 2.23
N ARG A 32 12.86 -0.36 1.27
CA ARG A 32 13.87 0.70 1.51
C ARG A 32 13.24 2.01 1.98
N ASP A 33 12.19 2.46 1.31
CA ASP A 33 11.69 3.83 1.44
C ASP A 33 10.28 3.90 2.05
N LEU A 34 9.48 2.83 1.94
CA LEU A 34 8.08 2.80 2.37
C LEU A 34 7.76 1.70 3.40
N ASN A 35 8.73 1.37 4.26
CA ASN A 35 8.63 0.28 5.25
C ASN A 35 7.98 0.68 6.58
N THR A 36 7.41 1.88 6.67
CA THR A 36 6.67 2.36 7.84
C THR A 36 5.32 2.95 7.43
N LEU A 37 4.37 2.90 8.37
CA LEU A 37 3.06 3.50 8.15
C LEU A 37 3.17 5.02 7.90
N GLU A 38 4.08 5.71 8.59
CA GLU A 38 4.31 7.14 8.40
C GLU A 38 4.85 7.46 7.00
N ALA A 39 5.82 6.70 6.50
CA ALA A 39 6.34 6.86 5.15
C ALA A 39 5.23 6.64 4.09
N LEU A 40 4.43 5.59 4.25
CA LEU A 40 3.30 5.31 3.37
C LEU A 40 2.26 6.43 3.40
N GLN A 41 1.90 6.90 4.60
CA GLN A 41 0.93 7.98 4.77
C GLN A 41 1.45 9.29 4.20
N ASN A 42 2.76 9.55 4.26
CA ASN A 42 3.36 10.79 3.75
C ASN A 42 3.62 10.78 2.25
N HIS A 43 3.68 9.62 1.60
CA HIS A 43 3.94 9.53 0.18
C HIS A 43 2.81 10.13 -0.68
N PRO A 44 3.11 11.06 -1.60
CA PRO A 44 2.08 11.82 -2.33
C PRO A 44 1.19 10.95 -3.23
N GLU A 45 1.75 9.94 -3.89
CA GLU A 45 0.97 8.99 -4.71
C GLU A 45 -0.01 8.17 -3.85
N ILE A 46 0.39 7.79 -2.64
CA ILE A 46 -0.44 7.02 -1.72
C ILE A 46 -1.54 7.91 -1.13
N LYS A 47 -1.22 9.16 -0.75
CA LYS A 47 -2.24 10.16 -0.35
C LYS A 47 -3.28 10.37 -1.44
N LYS A 48 -2.85 10.52 -2.69
CA LYS A 48 -3.74 10.73 -3.83
C LYS A 48 -4.67 9.52 -4.05
N PHE A 49 -4.12 8.30 -3.99
CA PHE A 49 -4.92 7.08 -4.12
C PHE A 49 -5.90 6.90 -2.95
N THR A 50 -5.44 7.08 -1.71
CA THR A 50 -6.27 6.91 -0.51
C THR A 50 -7.42 7.93 -0.45
N ALA A 51 -7.17 9.18 -0.83
CA ALA A 51 -8.23 10.19 -0.97
C ALA A 51 -9.25 9.81 -2.06
N TRP A 52 -8.76 9.34 -3.21
CA TRP A 52 -9.63 8.93 -4.31
C TRP A 52 -10.46 7.67 -3.97
N ILE A 53 -9.86 6.64 -3.37
CA ILE A 53 -10.59 5.40 -3.04
C ILE A 53 -11.61 5.65 -1.93
N ARG A 54 -11.31 6.52 -0.98
CA ARG A 54 -12.24 6.93 0.09
C ARG A 54 -13.47 7.66 -0.45
N SER A 55 -13.35 8.32 -1.60
CA SER A 55 -14.47 9.01 -2.26
C SER A 55 -15.47 8.06 -2.94
N LYS A 56 -15.17 6.76 -3.01
CA LYS A 56 -15.98 5.79 -3.76
C LYS A 56 -17.15 5.23 -2.94
N PRO A 57 -18.28 4.90 -3.59
CA PRO A 57 -19.40 4.25 -2.93
C PRO A 57 -19.01 2.85 -2.42
N ILE A 58 -19.74 2.34 -1.44
CA ILE A 58 -19.41 1.08 -0.76
C ILE A 58 -19.42 -0.14 -1.69
N ASP A 59 -20.22 -0.11 -2.77
CA ASP A 59 -20.27 -1.17 -3.79
C ASP A 59 -19.19 -1.02 -4.87
N PHE A 60 -18.30 -0.04 -4.75
CA PHE A 60 -17.25 0.19 -5.76
C PHE A 60 -16.24 -0.96 -5.79
N LYS A 61 -16.18 -1.65 -6.93
CA LYS A 61 -15.21 -2.72 -7.18
C LYS A 61 -14.04 -2.20 -8.00
N LEU A 62 -12.85 -2.20 -7.39
CA LEU A 62 -11.61 -1.88 -8.11
C LEU A 62 -11.32 -2.98 -9.13
N LYS A 63 -11.22 -2.61 -10.41
CA LYS A 63 -10.70 -3.52 -11.45
C LYS A 63 -9.18 -3.54 -11.35
N THR A 64 -8.63 -4.46 -10.57
CA THR A 64 -7.19 -4.67 -10.47
C THR A 64 -6.73 -5.60 -11.59
N ARG A 65 -5.75 -5.19 -12.41
CA ARG A 65 -5.00 -6.14 -13.26
C ARG A 65 -3.91 -6.74 -12.40
N ARG A 66 -3.99 -8.04 -12.09
CA ARG A 66 -2.82 -8.74 -11.53
C ARG A 66 -1.70 -8.68 -12.56
N ARG A 67 -0.59 -8.01 -12.23
CA ARG A 67 0.69 -8.34 -12.85
C ARG A 67 1.28 -9.52 -12.06
N SER A 68 1.57 -10.60 -12.78
CA SER A 68 2.33 -11.75 -12.27
C SER A 68 3.79 -11.38 -12.07
#